data_AF-A0A9E5S7S0-F1
#
_entry.id   AF-A0A9E5S7S0-F1
#
_cell.length_a   1.000
_cell.length_b   1.000
_cell.length_c   1.000
_cell.angle_alpha   90.00
_cell.angle_beta   90.00
_cell.angle_gamma   90.00
#
_symmetry.space_group_name_H-M   'P 1'
#
loop_
_entity.id
_entity.type
_entity.pdbx_description
1 polymer ?
#
loop_
_entity_poly.entity_id
_entity_poly.type
_entity_poly.pdbx_seq_one_letter_code
_entity_poly.pdbx_strand_id
1 'polypeptide(L)'
;HEVLHETRPDLIFHAAAHKHVPLMEGNPKEAVKNNVFGTFNVAKAAIEHRVRRFVLISTDKAVNPTNIMGATKRLCEMIIQALSHNSETVFSLVRFGNVLGSNGSVVPLFEKQIAEQGYVTVTHPEIIRYFMTIPEAARLVIQASAMSRGGEIFILDMGQPVKIADLARDVIRLSGYEPDVDIPIRYTGLRPGEKLYEELLMDEEGLQPTADKKIFIGRSIDIDYQELMTSLDRLEKLLVEGSDDEIRNQMQQLVPTYNPFVIFDDSVETAVMS
;
A
#
# COMPACT_ATOMS: atom_id res chain seq x y z
N HIS A 1 -17.35 -17.83 -1.94
CA HIS A 1 -18.69 -17.93 -2.56
C HIS A 1 -19.80 -18.11 -1.53
N GLU A 2 -19.75 -19.08 -0.63
CA GLU A 2 -20.81 -19.34 0.39
C GLU A 2 -21.25 -18.08 1.16
N VAL A 3 -20.31 -17.38 1.80
CA VAL A 3 -20.62 -16.15 2.57
C VAL A 3 -21.33 -15.09 1.73
N LEU A 4 -20.92 -14.86 0.48
CA LEU A 4 -21.56 -13.87 -0.41
C LEU A 4 -22.96 -14.31 -0.83
N HIS A 5 -23.15 -15.62 -1.07
CA HIS A 5 -24.44 -16.17 -1.42
C HIS A 5 -25.47 -16.01 -0.30
N GLU A 6 -25.04 -16.24 0.95
CA GLU A 6 -25.89 -16.15 2.15
C GLU A 6 -26.15 -14.71 2.57
N THR A 7 -25.09 -13.89 2.68
CA THR A 7 -25.20 -12.52 3.21
C THR A 7 -25.70 -11.51 2.18
N ARG A 8 -25.49 -11.78 0.88
CA ARG A 8 -25.86 -10.92 -0.26
C ARG A 8 -25.53 -9.43 -0.02
N PRO A 9 -24.24 -9.09 0.22
CA PRO A 9 -23.87 -7.75 0.61
C PRO A 9 -24.03 -6.78 -0.57
N ASP A 10 -24.51 -5.57 -0.26
CA ASP A 10 -24.58 -4.49 -1.25
C ASP A 10 -23.22 -3.80 -1.48
N LEU A 11 -22.34 -3.88 -0.50
CA LEU A 11 -21.06 -3.18 -0.47
C LEU A 11 -19.99 -4.04 0.20
N ILE A 12 -18.82 -4.11 -0.43
CA ILE A 12 -17.62 -4.76 0.14
C ILE A 12 -16.52 -3.73 0.30
N PHE A 13 -15.99 -3.61 1.51
CA PHE A 13 -14.72 -2.94 1.79
C PHE A 13 -13.61 -4.00 1.89
N HIS A 14 -12.76 -4.09 0.88
CA HIS A 14 -11.66 -5.05 0.85
C HIS A 14 -10.39 -4.43 1.44
N ALA A 15 -10.18 -4.70 2.73
CA ALA A 15 -9.03 -4.24 3.50
C ALA A 15 -8.04 -5.38 3.85
N ALA A 16 -8.26 -6.59 3.33
CA ALA A 16 -7.39 -7.74 3.63
C ALA A 16 -6.16 -7.74 2.72
N ALA A 17 -4.97 -7.66 3.33
CA ALA A 17 -3.68 -7.76 2.65
C ALA A 17 -2.55 -7.98 3.67
N HIS A 18 -1.43 -8.53 3.21
CA HIS A 18 -0.15 -8.39 3.89
C HIS A 18 0.46 -7.03 3.57
N LYS A 19 0.92 -6.33 4.62
CA LYS A 19 1.42 -4.93 4.53
C LYS A 19 2.86 -4.72 4.99
N HIS A 20 3.48 -5.73 5.59
CA HIS A 20 4.82 -5.61 6.18
C HIS A 20 5.89 -5.74 5.10
N VAL A 21 6.46 -4.61 4.65
CA VAL A 21 7.47 -4.58 3.57
C VAL A 21 8.60 -5.59 3.79
N PRO A 22 9.32 -5.62 4.94
CA PRO A 22 10.45 -6.54 5.09
C PRO A 22 10.05 -8.01 5.03
N LEU A 23 8.87 -8.35 5.56
CA LEU A 23 8.36 -9.72 5.53
C LEU A 23 8.00 -10.14 4.10
N MET A 24 7.42 -9.23 3.32
CA MET A 24 7.03 -9.51 1.94
C MET A 24 8.22 -9.57 0.99
N GLU A 25 9.26 -8.75 1.21
CA GLU A 25 10.52 -8.83 0.44
C GLU A 25 11.15 -10.23 0.51
N GLY A 26 11.13 -10.85 1.69
CA GLY A 26 11.60 -12.22 1.90
C GLY A 26 10.60 -13.32 1.50
N ASN A 27 9.36 -12.97 1.13
CA ASN A 27 8.30 -13.93 0.81
C ASN A 27 7.43 -13.45 -0.37
N PRO A 28 8.02 -13.20 -1.56
CA PRO A 28 7.31 -12.58 -2.68
C PRO A 28 6.15 -13.44 -3.20
N LYS A 29 6.27 -14.77 -3.18
CA LYS A 29 5.17 -15.68 -3.54
C LYS A 29 3.94 -15.51 -2.65
N GLU A 30 4.13 -15.46 -1.34
CA GLU A 30 3.02 -15.28 -0.39
C GLU A 30 2.43 -13.86 -0.50
N ALA A 31 3.26 -12.84 -0.77
CA ALA A 31 2.79 -11.50 -1.07
C ALA A 31 1.85 -11.50 -2.29
N VAL A 32 2.26 -12.12 -3.39
CA VAL A 32 1.46 -12.22 -4.63
C VAL A 32 0.20 -13.05 -4.40
N LYS A 33 0.32 -14.25 -3.84
CA LYS A 33 -0.80 -15.16 -3.59
C LYS A 33 -1.87 -14.48 -2.73
N ASN A 34 -1.48 -13.90 -1.60
CA ASN A 34 -2.44 -13.29 -0.68
C ASN A 34 -3.00 -11.97 -1.21
N ASN A 35 -2.12 -11.06 -1.65
CA ASN A 35 -2.58 -9.72 -2.03
C ASN A 35 -3.25 -9.74 -3.40
N VAL A 36 -2.56 -10.24 -4.43
CA VAL A 36 -3.02 -10.19 -5.82
C VAL A 36 -4.17 -11.16 -6.04
N PHE A 37 -3.94 -12.46 -5.83
CA PHE A 37 -4.96 -13.47 -6.10
C PHE A 37 -6.07 -13.48 -5.06
N GLY A 38 -5.78 -13.15 -3.80
CA GLY A 38 -6.82 -12.88 -2.80
C GLY A 38 -7.74 -11.74 -3.25
N THR A 39 -7.21 -10.62 -3.72
CA THR A 39 -8.03 -9.52 -4.27
C THR A 39 -8.80 -9.94 -5.51
N PHE A 40 -8.14 -10.60 -6.47
CA PHE A 40 -8.78 -11.05 -7.71
C PHE A 40 -9.96 -11.98 -7.44
N ASN A 41 -9.80 -12.93 -6.51
CA ASN A 41 -10.85 -13.89 -6.17
C ASN A 41 -12.06 -13.22 -5.52
N VAL A 42 -11.83 -12.31 -4.56
CA VAL A 42 -12.94 -11.59 -3.92
C VAL A 42 -13.63 -10.66 -4.91
N ALA A 43 -12.87 -9.99 -5.79
CA ALA A 43 -13.42 -9.12 -6.83
C ALA A 43 -14.28 -9.92 -7.82
N LYS A 44 -13.79 -11.06 -8.35
CA LYS A 44 -14.60 -11.93 -9.23
C LYS A 44 -15.86 -12.44 -8.54
N ALA A 45 -15.75 -12.87 -7.28
CA ALA A 45 -16.92 -13.31 -6.52
C ALA A 45 -17.94 -12.16 -6.31
N ALA A 46 -17.47 -10.92 -6.11
CA ALA A 46 -18.36 -9.75 -6.02
C ALA A 46 -19.16 -9.54 -7.32
N ILE A 47 -18.52 -9.72 -8.48
CA ILE A 47 -19.16 -9.64 -9.80
C ILE A 47 -20.20 -10.75 -9.97
N GLU A 48 -19.81 -12.01 -9.73
CA GLU A 48 -20.69 -13.17 -9.87
C GLU A 48 -21.95 -13.07 -9.00
N HIS A 49 -21.81 -12.51 -7.80
CA HIS A 49 -22.92 -12.29 -6.86
C HIS A 49 -23.61 -10.93 -7.02
N ARG A 50 -23.26 -10.13 -8.04
CA ARG A 50 -23.84 -8.82 -8.35
C ARG A 50 -23.84 -7.86 -7.16
N VAL A 51 -22.74 -7.85 -6.41
CA VAL A 51 -22.51 -6.84 -5.37
C VAL A 51 -22.54 -5.46 -6.02
N ARG A 52 -23.25 -4.50 -5.40
CA ARG A 52 -23.45 -3.18 -6.04
C ARG A 52 -22.16 -2.37 -6.06
N ARG A 53 -21.38 -2.41 -4.98
CA ARG A 53 -20.15 -1.62 -4.83
C ARG A 53 -19.01 -2.43 -4.20
N PHE A 54 -17.81 -2.19 -4.69
CA PHE A 54 -16.58 -2.78 -4.15
C PHE A 54 -15.53 -1.70 -3.97
N VAL A 55 -14.96 -1.62 -2.78
CA VAL A 55 -13.94 -0.63 -2.43
C VAL A 55 -12.66 -1.35 -2.06
N LEU A 56 -11.62 -1.19 -2.87
CA LEU A 56 -10.28 -1.67 -2.54
C LEU A 56 -9.56 -0.63 -1.69
N ILE A 57 -9.08 -1.04 -0.51
CA ILE A 57 -8.13 -0.23 0.25
C ILE A 57 -6.73 -0.41 -0.35
N SER A 58 -6.15 0.69 -0.82
CA SER A 58 -4.79 0.75 -1.34
C SER A 58 -3.90 1.62 -0.45
N THR A 59 -2.68 1.90 -0.91
CA THR A 59 -1.63 2.55 -0.13
C THR A 59 -0.79 3.44 -1.04
N ASP A 60 -0.22 4.49 -0.46
CA ASP A 60 0.87 5.28 -1.06
C ASP A 60 2.00 4.43 -1.67
N LYS A 61 2.35 3.28 -1.07
CA LYS A 61 3.39 2.37 -1.56
C LYS A 61 3.06 1.70 -2.90
N ALA A 62 1.82 1.78 -3.37
CA ALA A 62 1.44 1.35 -4.72
C ALA A 62 1.88 2.36 -5.80
N VAL A 63 2.28 3.57 -5.40
CA VAL A 63 2.78 4.62 -6.26
C VAL A 63 4.29 4.45 -6.45
N ASN A 64 4.73 4.31 -7.71
CA ASN A 64 6.13 4.08 -8.09
C ASN A 64 6.82 3.05 -7.16
N PRO A 65 6.26 1.83 -7.04
CA PRO A 65 6.63 0.93 -5.96
C PRO A 65 8.13 0.59 -6.02
N THR A 66 8.77 0.56 -4.85
CA THR A 66 10.18 0.15 -4.69
C THR A 66 10.33 -1.17 -3.93
N ASN A 67 9.21 -1.78 -3.56
CA ASN A 67 9.14 -3.04 -2.85
C ASN A 67 7.99 -3.90 -3.40
N ILE A 68 8.11 -5.21 -3.24
CA ILE A 68 7.16 -6.22 -3.72
C ILE A 68 5.77 -6.03 -3.10
N MET A 69 5.68 -5.60 -1.85
CA MET A 69 4.40 -5.34 -1.19
C MET A 69 3.64 -4.22 -1.93
N GLY A 70 4.31 -3.10 -2.19
CA GLY A 70 3.80 -2.00 -3.00
C GLY A 70 3.43 -2.44 -4.42
N ALA A 71 4.29 -3.22 -5.07
CA ALA A 71 4.03 -3.75 -6.41
C ALA A 71 2.79 -4.64 -6.46
N THR A 72 2.58 -5.51 -5.46
CA THR A 72 1.37 -6.34 -5.38
C THR A 72 0.12 -5.48 -5.19
N LYS A 73 0.18 -4.42 -4.39
CA LYS A 73 -0.93 -3.48 -4.21
C LYS A 73 -1.21 -2.72 -5.50
N ARG A 74 -0.18 -2.30 -6.23
CA ARG A 74 -0.34 -1.68 -7.55
C ARG A 74 -1.01 -2.62 -8.55
N LEU A 75 -0.59 -3.88 -8.60
CA LEU A 75 -1.25 -4.88 -9.45
C LEU A 75 -2.71 -5.12 -9.04
N CYS A 76 -3.03 -5.08 -7.73
CA CYS A 76 -4.42 -5.11 -7.27
C CYS A 76 -5.24 -3.94 -7.81
N GLU A 77 -4.64 -2.73 -7.87
CA GLU A 77 -5.33 -1.57 -8.44
C GLU A 77 -5.64 -1.79 -9.92
N MET A 78 -4.65 -2.27 -10.68
CA MET A 78 -4.79 -2.56 -12.10
C MET A 78 -5.90 -3.60 -12.35
N ILE A 79 -5.96 -4.66 -11.54
CA ILE A 79 -7.02 -5.67 -11.60
C ILE A 79 -8.40 -5.04 -11.39
N ILE A 80 -8.55 -4.23 -10.34
CA ILE A 80 -9.84 -3.62 -10.01
C ILE A 80 -10.28 -2.63 -11.09
N GLN A 81 -9.36 -1.84 -11.64
CA GLN A 81 -9.64 -0.94 -12.76
C GLN A 81 -10.08 -1.72 -14.01
N ALA A 82 -9.34 -2.76 -14.40
CA ALA A 82 -9.68 -3.58 -15.57
C ALA A 82 -11.05 -4.29 -15.42
N LEU A 83 -11.37 -4.77 -14.22
CA LEU A 83 -12.69 -5.37 -13.91
C LEU A 83 -13.81 -4.33 -13.90
N SER A 84 -13.54 -3.09 -13.49
CA SER A 84 -14.54 -2.02 -13.46
C SER A 84 -15.12 -1.69 -14.84
N HIS A 85 -14.33 -1.84 -15.90
CA HIS A 85 -14.80 -1.59 -17.28
C HIS A 85 -15.69 -2.71 -17.82
N ASN A 86 -15.69 -3.89 -17.18
CA ASN A 86 -16.31 -5.11 -17.69
C ASN A 86 -17.38 -5.68 -16.73
N SER A 87 -17.89 -4.88 -15.80
CA SER A 87 -18.83 -5.34 -14.76
C SER A 87 -19.90 -4.31 -14.40
N GLU A 88 -21.05 -4.80 -13.91
CA GLU A 88 -22.10 -3.98 -13.29
C GLU A 88 -21.72 -3.56 -11.85
N THR A 89 -20.78 -4.26 -11.21
CA THR A 89 -20.27 -3.89 -9.89
C THR A 89 -19.48 -2.60 -9.99
N VAL A 90 -19.87 -1.59 -9.21
CA VAL A 90 -19.15 -0.32 -9.16
C VAL A 90 -17.90 -0.49 -8.31
N PHE A 91 -16.75 -0.59 -8.97
CA PHE A 91 -15.45 -0.67 -8.32
C PHE A 91 -14.88 0.71 -8.04
N SER A 92 -14.20 0.86 -6.91
CA SER A 92 -13.44 2.05 -6.55
C SER A 92 -12.24 1.67 -5.70
N LEU A 93 -11.25 2.55 -5.69
CA LEU A 93 -10.01 2.36 -4.96
C LEU A 93 -9.77 3.57 -4.08
N VAL A 94 -9.20 3.39 -2.89
CA VAL A 94 -8.82 4.52 -2.02
C VAL A 94 -7.37 4.37 -1.59
N ARG A 95 -6.52 5.33 -1.96
CA ARG A 95 -5.13 5.44 -1.52
C ARG A 95 -5.00 6.43 -0.38
N PHE A 96 -4.22 6.04 0.61
CA PHE A 96 -3.76 6.90 1.68
C PHE A 96 -2.46 6.36 2.27
N GLY A 97 -1.79 7.20 3.06
CA GLY A 97 -0.53 6.85 3.71
C GLY A 97 -0.70 6.06 5.00
N ASN A 98 0.20 6.31 5.94
CA ASN A 98 0.21 5.58 7.20
C ASN A 98 -0.97 5.97 8.10
N VAL A 99 -1.39 5.01 8.93
CA VAL A 99 -2.43 5.23 9.94
C VAL A 99 -1.81 5.10 11.33
N LEU A 100 -1.99 6.15 12.15
CA LEU A 100 -1.48 6.23 13.52
C LEU A 100 -2.04 5.11 14.39
N GLY A 101 -1.16 4.50 15.19
CA GLY A 101 -1.55 3.44 16.15
C GLY A 101 -2.03 2.13 15.51
N SER A 102 -1.84 1.95 14.20
CA SER A 102 -2.22 0.69 13.55
C SER A 102 -1.31 -0.46 13.97
N ASN A 103 -1.82 -1.70 13.94
CA ASN A 103 -1.05 -2.89 14.30
C ASN A 103 0.27 -2.97 13.51
N GLY A 104 1.37 -3.18 14.22
CA GLY A 104 2.71 -3.28 13.62
C GLY A 104 3.23 -1.97 13.00
N SER A 105 2.68 -0.82 13.40
CA SER A 105 3.19 0.51 13.02
C SER A 105 4.33 0.97 13.92
N VAL A 106 4.92 2.11 13.57
CA VAL A 106 6.13 2.63 14.20
C VAL A 106 5.92 3.11 15.65
N VAL A 107 4.73 3.65 15.99
CA VAL A 107 4.46 4.16 17.34
C VAL A 107 4.44 3.05 18.39
N PRO A 108 3.67 1.94 18.21
CA PRO A 108 3.74 0.79 19.12
C PRO A 108 5.13 0.16 19.20
N LEU A 109 5.91 0.22 18.11
CA LEU A 109 7.30 -0.24 18.12
C LEU A 109 8.17 0.64 19.04
N PHE A 110 8.04 1.97 18.95
CA PHE A 110 8.77 2.90 19.82
C PHE A 110 8.38 2.72 21.29
N GLU A 111 7.09 2.60 21.60
CA GLU A 111 6.61 2.35 22.97
C GLU A 111 7.23 1.06 23.54
N LYS A 112 7.25 -0.01 22.75
CA LYS A 112 7.87 -1.28 23.13
C LYS A 112 9.39 -1.14 23.32
N GLN A 113 10.06 -0.44 22.42
CA GLN A 113 11.51 -0.20 22.48
C GLN A 113 11.92 0.64 23.69
N ILE A 114 11.14 1.68 24.03
CA ILE A 114 11.34 2.48 25.25
C ILE A 114 11.20 1.58 26.49
N ALA A 115 10.13 0.77 26.55
CA ALA A 115 9.85 -0.08 27.71
C ALA A 115 10.86 -1.23 27.91
N GLU A 116 11.35 -1.84 26.82
CA GLU A 116 12.15 -3.07 26.89
C GLU A 116 13.65 -2.85 26.65
N GLN A 117 14.01 -1.86 25.83
CA GLN A 117 15.37 -1.72 25.28
C GLN A 117 16.08 -0.45 25.76
N GLY A 118 15.34 0.57 26.19
CA GLY A 118 15.90 1.85 26.63
C GLY A 118 16.52 2.68 25.50
N TYR A 119 16.18 2.40 24.24
CA TYR A 119 16.54 3.19 23.05
C TYR A 119 15.48 2.95 21.96
N VAL A 120 15.35 3.87 21.01
CA VAL A 120 14.46 3.70 19.84
C VAL A 120 15.27 3.63 18.55
N THR A 121 14.77 2.91 17.55
CA THR A 121 15.46 2.79 16.24
C THR A 121 14.71 3.52 15.14
N VAL A 122 15.39 4.40 14.43
CA VAL A 122 14.86 5.10 13.24
C VAL A 122 15.69 4.69 12.04
N THR A 123 15.07 4.43 10.88
CA THR A 123 15.81 3.94 9.71
C THR A 123 16.72 5.02 9.12
N HIS A 124 16.22 6.24 8.97
CA HIS A 124 17.00 7.36 8.45
C HIS A 124 16.55 8.69 9.07
N PRO A 125 17.45 9.65 9.36
CA PRO A 125 17.09 10.94 9.99
C PRO A 125 16.08 11.76 9.18
N GLU A 126 16.20 11.71 7.85
CA GLU A 126 15.33 12.47 6.93
C GLU A 126 14.09 11.69 6.45
N ILE A 127 13.81 10.50 7.00
CA ILE A 127 12.65 9.72 6.56
C ILE A 127 11.34 10.38 7.00
N ILE A 128 10.44 10.60 6.05
CA ILE A 128 9.14 11.23 6.29
C ILE A 128 8.00 10.31 5.91
N ARG A 129 6.89 10.39 6.65
CA ARG A 129 5.65 9.67 6.33
C ARG A 129 4.44 10.56 6.55
N TYR A 130 3.41 10.29 5.76
CA TYR A 130 2.11 10.89 5.90
C TYR A 130 1.28 10.10 6.90
N PHE A 131 0.58 10.78 7.80
CA PHE A 131 -0.20 10.13 8.85
C PHE A 131 -1.62 10.66 8.91
N MET A 132 -2.54 9.75 9.18
CA MET A 132 -3.92 10.06 9.49
C MET A 132 -4.39 9.15 10.63
N THR A 133 -5.45 9.55 11.34
CA THR A 133 -6.06 8.70 12.37
C THR A 133 -6.98 7.63 11.75
N ILE A 134 -7.18 6.49 12.43
CA ILE A 134 -8.10 5.44 11.95
C ILE A 134 -9.52 5.98 11.68
N PRO A 135 -10.16 6.76 12.60
CA PRO A 135 -11.51 7.25 12.35
C PRO A 135 -11.60 8.23 11.18
N GLU A 136 -10.56 9.04 10.98
CA GLU A 136 -10.50 9.96 9.86
C GLU A 136 -10.36 9.23 8.53
N ALA A 137 -9.45 8.25 8.43
CA ALA A 137 -9.28 7.44 7.23
C ALA A 137 -10.55 6.66 6.89
N ALA A 138 -11.16 6.01 7.90
CA ALA A 138 -12.42 5.27 7.71
C ALA A 138 -13.55 6.18 7.21
N ARG A 139 -13.69 7.38 7.78
CA ARG A 139 -14.71 8.35 7.34
C ARG A 139 -14.50 8.76 5.89
N LEU A 140 -13.28 9.11 5.51
CA LEU A 140 -12.96 9.55 4.15
C LEU A 140 -13.12 8.41 3.13
N VAL A 141 -12.78 7.17 3.49
CA VAL A 141 -13.01 5.98 2.66
C VAL A 141 -14.51 5.77 2.39
N ILE A 142 -15.36 5.92 3.41
CA ILE A 142 -16.82 5.79 3.26
C ILE A 142 -17.38 6.94 2.40
N GLN A 143 -16.87 8.15 2.56
CA GLN A 143 -17.27 9.29 1.73
C GLN A 143 -16.85 9.10 0.27
N ALA A 144 -15.61 8.67 0.02
CA ALA A 144 -15.10 8.37 -1.31
C ALA A 144 -15.94 7.28 -2.01
N SER A 145 -16.27 6.19 -1.29
CA SER A 145 -17.07 5.11 -1.87
C SER A 145 -18.52 5.51 -2.19
N ALA A 146 -19.06 6.52 -1.51
CA ALA A 146 -20.36 7.09 -1.85
C ALA A 146 -20.32 7.96 -3.12
N MET A 147 -19.15 8.49 -3.49
CA MET A 147 -18.96 9.33 -4.68
C MET A 147 -18.65 8.52 -5.95
N SER A 148 -18.30 7.23 -5.82
CA SER A 148 -17.82 6.41 -6.94
C SER A 148 -18.89 6.12 -7.99
N ARG A 149 -18.47 6.13 -9.26
CA ARG A 149 -19.28 5.80 -10.43
C ARG A 149 -18.71 4.61 -11.20
N GLY A 150 -17.48 4.20 -10.91
CA GLY A 150 -16.80 3.04 -11.45
C GLY A 150 -15.38 3.38 -11.91
N GLY A 151 -14.40 2.68 -11.36
CA GLY A 151 -13.01 2.68 -11.80
C GLY A 151 -12.16 3.82 -11.22
N GLU A 152 -12.73 4.70 -10.40
CA GLU A 152 -11.99 5.83 -9.83
C GLU A 152 -10.97 5.41 -8.77
N ILE A 153 -9.80 6.04 -8.82
CA ILE A 153 -8.80 6.01 -7.75
C ILE A 153 -8.99 7.28 -6.92
N PHE A 154 -9.50 7.11 -5.70
CA PHE A 154 -9.59 8.20 -4.72
C PHE A 154 -8.30 8.33 -3.94
N ILE A 155 -7.85 9.56 -3.74
CA ILE A 155 -6.59 9.88 -3.08
C ILE A 155 -6.91 10.85 -1.95
N LEU A 156 -6.55 10.46 -0.73
CA LEU A 156 -6.86 11.25 0.45
C LEU A 156 -5.79 12.30 0.71
N ASP A 157 -6.22 13.51 1.07
CA ASP A 157 -5.32 14.54 1.61
C ASP A 157 -4.84 14.10 2.99
N MET A 158 -3.54 13.84 3.09
CA MET A 158 -2.90 13.42 4.34
C MET A 158 -2.30 14.59 5.13
N GLY A 159 -2.45 15.83 4.64
CA GLY A 159 -1.83 17.00 5.24
C GLY A 159 -0.31 16.98 5.13
N GLN A 160 0.37 17.54 6.13
CA GLN A 160 1.82 17.69 6.12
C GLN A 160 2.53 16.38 6.52
N PRO A 161 3.63 16.03 5.84
CA PRO A 161 4.41 14.86 6.21
C PRO A 161 5.13 15.08 7.55
N VAL A 162 5.37 13.99 8.28
CA VAL A 162 6.04 13.99 9.59
C VAL A 162 7.37 13.26 9.48
N LYS A 163 8.45 13.86 9.99
CA LYS A 163 9.74 13.17 10.15
C LYS A 163 9.63 12.10 11.23
N ILE A 164 10.05 10.89 10.92
CA ILE A 164 9.98 9.77 11.88
C ILE A 164 10.90 10.00 13.09
N ALA A 165 12.03 10.69 12.89
CA ALA A 165 12.89 11.10 14.00
C ALA A 165 12.17 12.05 14.98
N ASP A 166 11.37 13.00 14.48
CA ASP A 166 10.62 13.91 15.33
C ASP A 166 9.48 13.19 16.05
N LEU A 167 8.78 12.30 15.34
CA LEU A 167 7.79 11.40 15.94
C LEU A 167 8.40 10.55 17.07
N ALA A 168 9.61 10.02 16.89
CA ALA A 168 10.31 9.26 17.92
C ALA A 168 10.58 10.12 19.17
N ARG A 169 11.07 11.36 18.98
CA ARG A 169 11.28 12.30 20.09
C ARG A 169 9.98 12.62 20.83
N ASP A 170 8.88 12.80 20.11
CA ASP A 170 7.59 13.08 20.72
C ASP A 170 7.08 11.89 21.55
N VAL A 171 7.22 10.67 21.05
CA VAL A 171 6.84 9.45 21.80
C VAL A 171 7.70 9.29 23.07
N ILE A 172 9.00 9.59 22.99
CA ILE A 172 9.90 9.58 24.17
C ILE A 172 9.44 10.59 25.22
N ARG A 173 9.17 11.85 24.83
CA ARG A 173 8.67 12.89 25.74
C ARG A 173 7.33 12.52 26.38
N LEU A 174 6.40 12.00 25.59
CA LEU A 174 5.09 11.54 26.07
C LEU A 174 5.20 10.37 27.06
N SER A 175 6.30 9.61 26.98
CA SER A 175 6.62 8.53 27.92
C SER A 175 7.30 9.02 29.21
N GLY A 176 7.54 10.32 29.34
CA GLY A 176 8.14 10.94 30.53
C GLY A 176 9.67 11.00 30.55
N TYR A 177 10.31 10.80 29.40
CA TYR A 177 11.76 10.78 29.24
C TYR A 177 12.26 11.95 28.36
N GLU A 178 13.51 12.37 28.55
CA GLU A 178 14.16 13.36 27.69
C GLU A 178 14.87 12.66 26.50
N PRO A 179 14.51 12.98 25.23
CA PRO A 179 15.15 12.38 24.05
C PRO A 179 16.64 12.66 23.98
N ASP A 180 17.41 11.67 23.55
CA ASP A 180 18.88 11.73 23.41
C ASP A 180 19.64 11.96 24.74
N VAL A 181 18.94 11.97 25.88
CA VAL A 181 19.50 12.00 27.24
C VAL A 181 19.14 10.72 27.99
N ASP A 182 17.84 10.47 28.20
CA ASP A 182 17.34 9.27 28.87
C ASP A 182 17.18 8.11 27.87
N ILE A 183 16.68 8.41 26.67
CA ILE A 183 16.41 7.44 25.60
C ILE A 183 17.08 7.91 24.30
N PRO A 184 18.17 7.26 23.84
CA PRO A 184 18.83 7.62 22.59
C PRO A 184 18.07 7.13 21.36
N ILE A 185 18.13 7.91 20.28
CA ILE A 185 17.66 7.51 18.95
C ILE A 185 18.83 6.90 18.16
N ARG A 186 18.70 5.65 17.73
CA ARG A 186 19.71 4.95 16.92
C ARG A 186 19.27 4.86 15.47
N TYR A 187 20.13 5.30 14.56
CA TYR A 187 19.88 5.18 13.12
C TYR A 187 20.37 3.84 12.59
N THR A 188 19.48 3.09 11.93
CA THR A 188 19.78 1.71 11.48
C THR A 188 20.04 1.60 9.98
N GLY A 189 19.89 2.68 9.22
CA GLY A 189 19.89 2.65 7.76
C GLY A 189 18.51 2.30 7.19
N LEU A 190 18.31 2.65 5.92
CA LEU A 190 17.13 2.26 5.16
C LEU A 190 17.13 0.75 4.92
N ARG A 191 15.95 0.16 4.89
CA ARG A 191 15.77 -1.26 4.57
C ARG A 191 15.60 -1.44 3.05
N PRO A 192 15.87 -2.63 2.50
CA PRO A 192 15.57 -2.94 1.11
C PRO A 192 14.13 -2.58 0.74
N GLY A 193 13.98 -1.86 -0.37
CA GLY A 193 12.70 -1.39 -0.89
C GLY A 193 12.00 -0.27 -0.09
N GLU A 194 12.61 0.28 0.97
CA GLU A 194 12.05 1.38 1.76
C GLU A 194 12.39 2.75 1.16
N LYS A 195 11.36 3.57 0.91
CA LYS A 195 11.54 4.94 0.41
C LYS A 195 11.86 5.93 1.53
N LEU A 196 12.66 6.95 1.22
CA LEU A 196 12.87 8.09 2.12
C LEU A 196 11.61 8.95 2.25
N TYR A 197 10.92 9.19 1.14
CA TYR A 197 9.63 9.87 1.06
C TYR A 197 8.64 9.03 0.25
N GLU A 198 7.39 8.98 0.71
CA GLU A 198 6.31 8.31 -0.02
C GLU A 198 5.62 9.34 -0.93
N GLU A 199 5.14 8.87 -2.07
CA GLU A 199 4.36 9.66 -3.02
C GLU A 199 2.88 9.25 -2.91
N LEU A 200 1.97 10.22 -3.03
CA LEU A 200 0.53 9.91 -3.02
C LEU A 200 -0.04 9.68 -4.43
N LEU A 201 0.69 10.07 -5.47
CA LEU A 201 0.26 10.12 -6.87
C LEU A 201 1.39 9.80 -7.83
N MET A 202 1.05 9.20 -8.96
CA MET A 202 1.95 9.14 -10.12
C MET A 202 1.79 10.41 -10.97
N ASP A 203 2.86 10.83 -11.64
CA ASP A 203 2.86 12.03 -12.50
C ASP A 203 1.76 11.97 -13.59
N GLU A 204 1.46 10.78 -14.09
CA GLU A 204 0.51 10.51 -15.17
C GLU A 204 -0.97 10.58 -14.72
N GLU A 205 -1.25 10.37 -13.44
CA GLU A 205 -2.62 10.23 -12.91
C GLU A 205 -3.30 11.61 -12.77
N GLY A 206 -2.53 12.67 -12.52
CA GLY A 206 -3.09 14.00 -12.21
C GLY A 206 -4.05 13.98 -11.01
N LEU A 207 -4.62 15.15 -10.68
CA LEU A 207 -5.54 15.31 -9.54
C LEU A 207 -6.77 16.10 -9.96
N GLN A 208 -7.95 15.50 -9.75
CA GLN A 208 -9.23 16.19 -9.88
C GLN A 208 -9.84 16.41 -8.48
N PRO A 209 -10.24 17.63 -8.12
CA PRO A 209 -10.90 17.89 -6.84
C PRO A 209 -12.30 17.26 -6.81
N THR A 210 -12.73 16.84 -5.63
CA THR A 210 -14.13 16.45 -5.38
C THR A 210 -14.88 17.53 -4.60
N ALA A 211 -16.13 17.26 -4.22
CA ALA A 211 -16.89 18.12 -3.31
C ALA A 211 -16.27 18.17 -1.89
N ASP A 212 -15.54 17.13 -1.48
CA ASP A 212 -14.78 17.11 -0.23
C ASP A 212 -13.33 17.52 -0.51
N LYS A 213 -12.85 18.54 0.20
CA LYS A 213 -11.50 19.09 0.00
C LYS A 213 -10.39 18.12 0.40
N LYS A 214 -10.71 17.06 1.15
CA LYS A 214 -9.77 16.01 1.55
C LYS A 214 -9.77 14.79 0.64
N ILE A 215 -10.57 14.81 -0.43
CA ILE A 215 -10.70 13.69 -1.35
C ILE A 215 -10.48 14.19 -2.78
N PHE A 216 -9.54 13.56 -3.46
CA PHE A 216 -9.26 13.81 -4.87
C PHE A 216 -9.48 12.54 -5.69
N ILE A 217 -9.67 12.70 -6.99
CA ILE A 217 -9.77 11.60 -7.96
C ILE A 217 -8.55 11.66 -8.88
N GLY A 218 -7.78 10.57 -8.91
CA GLY A 218 -6.74 10.33 -9.91
C GLY A 218 -7.34 9.77 -11.20
N ARG A 219 -6.71 10.05 -12.35
CA ARG A 219 -7.11 9.46 -13.63
C ARG A 219 -6.82 7.97 -13.64
N SER A 220 -7.75 7.22 -14.21
CA SER A 220 -7.53 5.82 -14.54
C SER A 220 -6.53 5.70 -15.69
N ILE A 221 -5.72 4.65 -15.64
CA ILE A 221 -4.80 4.29 -16.71
C ILE A 221 -5.52 3.27 -17.59
N ASP A 222 -5.27 3.33 -18.89
CA ASP A 222 -5.82 2.37 -19.83
C ASP A 222 -5.09 1.03 -19.66
N ILE A 223 -5.84 -0.02 -19.34
CA ILE A 223 -5.31 -1.34 -19.03
C ILE A 223 -5.97 -2.33 -19.97
N ASP A 224 -5.16 -2.98 -20.82
CA ASP A 224 -5.65 -4.06 -21.65
C ASP A 224 -6.04 -5.26 -20.78
N TYR A 225 -7.35 -5.55 -20.76
CA TYR A 225 -7.91 -6.62 -19.94
C TYR A 225 -7.35 -8.00 -20.34
N GLN A 226 -7.20 -8.28 -21.63
CA GLN A 226 -6.77 -9.60 -22.11
C GLN A 226 -5.29 -9.83 -21.82
N GLU A 227 -4.47 -8.80 -22.01
CA GLU A 227 -3.04 -8.83 -21.65
C GLU A 227 -2.86 -9.03 -20.14
N LEU A 228 -3.64 -8.32 -19.32
CA LEU A 228 -3.60 -8.47 -17.88
C LEU A 228 -4.00 -9.89 -17.45
N MET A 229 -5.12 -10.43 -17.96
CA MET A 229 -5.56 -11.78 -17.60
C MET A 229 -4.54 -12.84 -18.02
N THR A 230 -3.97 -12.74 -19.22
CA THR A 230 -2.91 -13.65 -19.69
C THR A 230 -1.68 -13.60 -18.77
N SER A 231 -1.31 -12.40 -18.33
CA SER A 231 -0.17 -12.21 -17.43
C SER A 231 -0.46 -12.72 -16.02
N LEU A 232 -1.70 -12.64 -15.54
CA LEU A 232 -2.12 -13.23 -14.26
C LEU A 232 -2.08 -14.76 -14.31
N ASP A 233 -2.54 -15.38 -15.41
CA ASP A 233 -2.45 -16.84 -15.59
C ASP A 233 -1.00 -17.32 -15.56
N ARG A 234 -0.08 -16.55 -16.16
CA ARG A 234 1.36 -16.83 -16.09
C ARG A 234 1.88 -16.68 -14.66
N LEU A 235 1.49 -15.62 -13.96
CA LEU A 235 1.89 -15.38 -12.58
C LEU A 235 1.37 -16.48 -11.64
N GLU A 236 0.16 -17.00 -11.86
CA GLU A 236 -0.42 -18.09 -11.08
C GLU A 236 0.38 -19.39 -11.24
N LYS A 237 0.81 -19.72 -12.46
CA LYS A 237 1.69 -20.88 -12.72
C LYS A 237 3.03 -20.74 -11.98
N LEU A 238 3.62 -19.53 -12.01
CA LEU A 238 4.88 -19.26 -11.31
C LEU A 238 4.77 -19.38 -9.79
N LEU A 239 3.59 -19.18 -9.19
CA LEU A 239 3.41 -19.41 -7.76
C LEU A 239 3.67 -20.86 -7.36
N VAL A 240 3.29 -21.81 -8.24
CA VAL A 240 3.45 -23.26 -8.01
C VAL A 240 4.84 -23.73 -8.42
N GLU A 241 5.28 -23.36 -9.63
CA GLU A 241 6.44 -23.96 -10.29
C GLU A 241 7.69 -23.08 -10.27
N GLY A 242 7.52 -21.76 -10.16
CA GLY A 242 8.61 -20.79 -10.30
C GLY A 242 9.43 -20.57 -9.03
N SER A 243 10.50 -19.80 -9.14
CA SER A 243 11.30 -19.27 -8.04
C SER A 243 10.84 -17.88 -7.61
N ASP A 244 11.34 -17.41 -6.46
CA ASP A 244 11.06 -16.06 -5.98
C ASP A 244 11.57 -14.97 -6.94
N ASP A 245 12.70 -15.21 -7.61
CA ASP A 245 13.25 -14.27 -8.59
C ASP A 245 12.43 -14.23 -9.87
N GLU A 246 11.89 -15.36 -10.33
CA GLU A 246 10.96 -15.38 -11.46
C GLU A 246 9.66 -14.64 -11.14
N ILE A 247 9.17 -14.71 -9.89
CA ILE A 247 8.03 -13.90 -9.44
C ILE A 247 8.38 -12.41 -9.46
N ARG A 248 9.55 -12.01 -8.95
CA ARG A 248 9.98 -10.60 -8.99
C ARG A 248 10.09 -10.08 -10.41
N ASN A 249 10.70 -10.86 -11.31
CA ASN A 249 10.82 -10.53 -12.73
C ASN A 249 9.46 -10.39 -13.41
N GLN A 250 8.53 -11.31 -13.14
CA GLN A 250 7.18 -11.22 -13.68
C GLN A 250 6.42 -10.02 -13.11
N MET A 251 6.62 -9.68 -11.83
CA MET A 251 6.03 -8.49 -11.21
C MET A 251 6.57 -7.19 -11.81
N GLN A 252 7.86 -7.12 -12.17
CA GLN A 252 8.42 -5.96 -12.89
C GLN A 252 7.83 -5.81 -14.30
N GLN A 253 7.58 -6.92 -15.01
CA GLN A 253 6.90 -6.89 -16.31
C GLN A 253 5.45 -6.41 -16.18
N LEU A 254 4.73 -6.90 -15.17
CA LEU A 254 3.33 -6.54 -14.90
C LEU A 254 3.16 -5.12 -14.38
N VAL A 255 4.12 -4.62 -13.61
CA VAL A 255 4.09 -3.28 -13.01
C VAL A 255 5.35 -2.55 -13.46
N PRO A 256 5.35 -1.90 -14.64
CA PRO A 256 6.55 -1.25 -15.18
C PRO A 256 7.14 -0.14 -14.29
N THR A 257 6.32 0.44 -13.40
CA THR A 257 6.76 1.43 -12.40
C THR A 257 7.39 0.81 -11.16
N TYR A 258 7.45 -0.53 -11.07
CA TYR A 258 8.10 -1.25 -9.98
C TYR A 258 9.62 -1.28 -10.16
N ASN A 259 10.31 -0.46 -9.38
CA ASN A 259 11.76 -0.35 -9.38
C ASN A 259 12.32 -0.79 -8.02
N PRO A 260 12.57 -2.10 -7.80
CA PRO A 260 13.01 -2.61 -6.51
C PRO A 260 14.35 -2.01 -6.11
N PHE A 261 14.40 -1.48 -4.89
CA PHE A 261 15.63 -0.95 -4.33
C PHE A 261 16.40 -2.08 -3.63
N VAL A 262 17.40 -2.63 -4.33
CA VAL A 262 18.31 -3.62 -3.76
C VAL A 262 19.48 -2.88 -3.10
N ILE A 263 19.57 -2.94 -1.77
CA ILE A 263 20.78 -2.53 -1.07
C ILE A 263 21.78 -3.67 -1.25
N PHE A 264 22.74 -3.50 -2.17
CA PHE A 264 23.92 -4.35 -2.19
C PHE A 264 24.81 -3.94 -1.02
N ASP A 265 25.27 -4.95 -0.26
CA ASP A 265 26.13 -4.80 0.92
C ASP A 265 27.37 -3.94 0.59
N ASP A 266 27.61 -2.92 1.42
CA ASP A 266 28.80 -2.07 1.55
C ASP A 266 29.64 -1.74 0.28
N SER A 267 29.01 -1.21 -0.76
CA SER A 267 29.71 -0.27 -1.65
C SER A 267 28.80 0.90 -2.02
N VAL A 268 29.18 2.08 -1.52
CA VAL A 268 28.63 3.35 -1.98
C VAL A 268 29.00 3.50 -3.45
N GLU A 269 28.07 3.25 -4.36
CA GLU A 269 28.10 3.88 -5.67
C GLU A 269 26.69 4.17 -6.18
N THR A 270 26.48 5.48 -6.31
CA THR A 270 25.36 6.22 -6.85
C THR A 270 24.62 5.59 -8.03
N ALA A 271 23.29 5.53 -7.92
CA ALA A 271 22.38 5.70 -9.04
C ALA A 271 21.27 6.69 -8.65
N VAL A 272 21.64 7.96 -8.56
CA VAL A 272 20.72 9.08 -8.76
C VAL A 272 21.25 9.81 -9.98
N MET A 273 20.34 10.14 -10.90
CA MET A 273 20.53 10.85 -12.18
C MET A 273 20.63 9.96 -13.43
N SER A 274 19.48 9.58 -13.96
CA SER A 274 19.10 9.87 -15.36
C SER A 274 17.59 9.88 -15.49
#